data_AF-A0A495R9G9-F1
#
_entry.id   AF-A0A495R9G9-F1
#
_cell.length_a   1.000
_cell.length_b   1.000
_cell.length_c   1.000
_cell.angle_alpha   90.00
_cell.angle_beta   90.00
_cell.angle_gamma   90.00
#
_symmetry.space_group_name_H-M   'P 1'
#
loop_
_entity.id
_entity.type
_entity.pdbx_description
1 polymer ?
#
loop_
_entity_poly.entity_id
_entity_poly.type
_entity_poly.pdbx_seq_one_letter_code
_entity_poly.pdbx_strand_id
1 'polypeptide(L)'
;MIEDALRYQTQGDDWVKRVALGGVVLFFGFLIVPLFTFQGYMLKVMRRVLRGETDTPPAWDELDLTDITVDGIRHTVVVMGYGLLLTLALAVPGLLVIGGGLGGSEGLLLVGFLVAALLYLIGVLAMAVILPVATGNFVRADSIAAGFDRDVLWSVGTSRTMLMAVVMAFGVNILISVGATVLGFTIIGYLAVPFLAFVGQSAIMYVWGRGFADAYEEEYGEPPLAPTTGTGGTHRSGPATTGVDEPTGDSYADDSSWSSDTDDDGFGTSAWDDVSDSDSGQR
;
A
#
# COMPACT_ATOMS: atom_id res chain seq x y z
N MET A 1 15.12 -7.50 -15.02
CA MET A 1 14.01 -6.63 -14.55
C MET A 1 12.87 -6.50 -15.53
N ILE A 2 13.01 -5.88 -16.72
CA ILE A 2 11.87 -5.73 -17.66
C ILE A 2 11.31 -7.08 -18.11
N GLU A 3 12.20 -8.02 -18.50
CA GLU A 3 11.77 -9.35 -18.89
C GLU A 3 11.05 -10.09 -17.74
N ASP A 4 11.64 -10.08 -16.54
CA ASP A 4 11.01 -10.68 -15.35
C ASP A 4 9.64 -10.05 -15.06
N ALA A 5 9.52 -8.73 -15.20
CA ALA A 5 8.28 -8.00 -14.97
C ALA A 5 7.19 -8.38 -15.99
N LEU A 6 7.54 -8.49 -17.28
CA LEU A 6 6.60 -8.91 -18.32
C LEU A 6 6.21 -10.38 -18.18
N ARG A 7 7.15 -11.23 -17.76
CA ARG A 7 6.89 -12.65 -17.50
C ARG A 7 6.11 -12.88 -16.22
N TYR A 8 6.14 -11.95 -15.27
CA TYR A 8 5.56 -12.09 -13.92
C TYR A 8 4.15 -12.69 -13.94
N GLN A 9 3.19 -12.07 -14.63
CA GLN A 9 1.81 -12.58 -14.66
C GLN A 9 1.65 -13.90 -15.43
N THR A 10 2.61 -14.24 -16.29
CA THR A 10 2.64 -15.48 -17.10
C THR A 10 3.35 -16.65 -16.42
N GLN A 11 3.75 -16.51 -15.14
CA GLN A 11 4.37 -17.59 -14.37
C GLN A 11 3.31 -18.51 -13.73
N GLY A 12 3.65 -19.81 -13.66
CA GLY A 12 2.84 -20.87 -13.08
C GLY A 12 1.76 -21.42 -14.02
N ASP A 13 1.11 -22.52 -13.61
CA ASP A 13 0.17 -23.25 -14.47
C ASP A 13 -1.14 -22.48 -14.72
N ASP A 14 -1.58 -21.67 -13.75
CA ASP A 14 -2.86 -20.93 -13.79
C ASP A 14 -2.78 -19.53 -14.42
N TRP A 15 -1.69 -19.22 -15.14
CA TRP A 15 -1.47 -17.89 -15.68
C TRP A 15 -2.56 -17.42 -16.65
N VAL A 16 -3.13 -18.33 -17.45
CA VAL A 16 -4.22 -18.02 -18.39
C VAL A 16 -5.46 -17.56 -17.63
N LYS A 17 -5.85 -18.28 -16.56
CA LYS A 17 -6.98 -17.93 -15.69
C LYS A 17 -6.75 -16.55 -15.05
N ARG A 18 -5.52 -16.30 -14.59
CA ARG A 18 -5.13 -15.03 -13.96
C ARG A 18 -5.25 -13.83 -14.91
N VAL A 19 -4.67 -13.94 -16.10
CA VAL A 19 -4.73 -12.89 -17.13
C VAL A 19 -6.14 -12.74 -17.68
N ALA A 20 -6.89 -13.84 -17.85
CA ALA A 20 -8.26 -13.79 -18.33
C ALA A 20 -9.18 -13.04 -17.36
N LEU A 21 -9.16 -13.40 -16.07
CA LEU A 21 -9.95 -12.72 -15.04
C LEU A 21 -9.50 -11.27 -14.86
N GLY A 22 -8.20 -11.00 -14.84
CA GLY A 22 -7.68 -9.64 -14.75
C GLY A 22 -8.05 -8.76 -15.93
N GLY A 23 -7.99 -9.30 -17.14
CA GLY A 23 -8.44 -8.63 -18.35
C GLY A 23 -9.95 -8.37 -18.35
N VAL A 24 -10.77 -9.31 -17.84
CA VAL A 24 -12.22 -9.11 -17.68
C VAL A 24 -12.52 -8.01 -16.66
N VAL A 25 -11.85 -8.01 -15.50
CA VAL A 25 -11.99 -6.94 -14.51
C VAL A 25 -11.64 -5.58 -15.13
N LEU A 26 -10.54 -5.50 -15.88
CA LEU A 26 -10.14 -4.26 -16.53
C LEU A 26 -11.06 -3.86 -17.69
N PHE A 27 -11.61 -4.83 -18.44
CA PHE A 27 -12.62 -4.60 -19.48
C PHE A 27 -13.87 -3.94 -18.89
N PHE A 28 -14.28 -4.36 -17.70
CA PHE A 28 -15.35 -3.73 -16.92
C PHE A 28 -14.87 -2.55 -16.06
N GLY A 29 -13.64 -2.07 -16.24
CA GLY A 29 -13.05 -0.98 -15.45
C GLY A 29 -13.71 0.39 -15.64
N PHE A 30 -14.63 0.54 -16.58
CA PHE A 30 -15.51 1.71 -16.67
C PHE A 30 -16.54 1.75 -15.52
N LEU A 31 -16.77 0.63 -14.85
CA LEU A 31 -17.60 0.52 -13.65
C LEU A 31 -16.75 0.83 -12.41
N ILE A 32 -17.40 1.46 -11.41
CA ILE A 32 -16.73 1.89 -10.17
C ILE A 32 -16.09 0.72 -9.41
N VAL A 33 -16.82 -0.39 -9.23
CA VAL A 33 -16.31 -1.52 -8.44
C VAL A 33 -15.11 -2.20 -9.12
N PRO A 34 -15.17 -2.68 -10.37
CA PRO A 34 -14.03 -3.29 -11.06
C PRO A 34 -12.80 -2.39 -11.14
N LEU A 35 -12.97 -1.08 -11.28
CA LEU A 35 -11.87 -0.11 -11.29
C LEU A 35 -11.06 -0.18 -9.99
N PHE A 36 -11.73 -0.14 -8.85
CA PHE A 36 -11.07 -0.22 -7.54
C PHE A 36 -10.57 -1.63 -7.23
N THR A 37 -11.30 -2.68 -7.64
CA THR A 37 -10.84 -4.07 -7.53
C THR A 37 -9.53 -4.28 -8.28
N PHE A 38 -9.41 -3.73 -9.49
CA PHE A 38 -8.17 -3.77 -10.28
C PHE A 38 -7.01 -3.07 -9.55
N GLN A 39 -7.23 -1.86 -9.02
CA GLN A 39 -6.19 -1.17 -8.24
C GLN A 39 -5.78 -1.97 -7.01
N GLY A 40 -6.75 -2.52 -6.28
CA GLY A 40 -6.53 -3.45 -5.18
C GLY A 40 -5.63 -4.62 -5.52
N TYR A 41 -5.90 -5.26 -6.67
CA TYR A 41 -5.08 -6.35 -7.17
C TYR A 41 -3.64 -5.90 -7.44
N MET A 42 -3.44 -4.72 -8.03
CA MET A 42 -2.09 -4.17 -8.24
C MET A 42 -1.35 -3.94 -6.92
N LEU A 43 -2.05 -3.49 -5.88
CA LEU A 43 -1.45 -3.36 -4.53
C LEU A 43 -1.07 -4.73 -3.95
N LYS A 44 -1.84 -5.80 -4.19
CA LYS A 44 -1.47 -7.17 -3.81
C LYS A 44 -0.25 -7.67 -4.60
N VAL A 45 -0.15 -7.35 -5.89
CA VAL A 45 1.05 -7.61 -6.70
C VAL A 45 2.27 -6.98 -6.06
N MET A 46 2.21 -5.68 -5.76
CA MET A 46 3.33 -4.99 -5.15
C MET A 46 3.65 -5.58 -3.78
N ARG A 47 2.63 -5.89 -2.97
CA ARG A 47 2.80 -6.49 -1.64
C ARG A 47 3.57 -7.81 -1.67
N ARG A 48 3.35 -8.67 -2.68
CA ARG A 48 4.16 -9.89 -2.88
C ARG A 48 5.60 -9.57 -3.26
N VAL A 49 5.79 -8.61 -4.16
CA VAL A 49 7.13 -8.18 -4.58
C VAL A 49 7.93 -7.61 -3.40
N LEU A 50 7.29 -6.80 -2.55
CA LEU A 50 7.91 -6.26 -1.34
C LEU A 50 8.31 -7.33 -0.31
N ARG A 51 7.69 -8.51 -0.35
CA ARG A 51 8.07 -9.67 0.49
C ARG A 51 9.13 -10.56 -0.15
N GLY A 52 9.54 -10.27 -1.39
CA GLY A 52 10.42 -11.13 -2.18
C GLY A 52 9.73 -12.34 -2.82
N GLU A 53 8.39 -12.41 -2.78
CA GLU A 53 7.59 -13.52 -3.33
C GLU A 53 7.34 -13.34 -4.84
N THR A 54 8.41 -13.27 -5.64
CA THR A 54 8.29 -12.90 -7.07
C THR A 54 7.89 -14.03 -8.02
N ASP A 55 7.91 -15.28 -7.54
CA ASP A 55 7.63 -16.47 -8.36
C ASP A 55 6.15 -16.88 -8.30
N THR A 56 5.36 -16.26 -7.41
CA THR A 56 3.95 -16.61 -7.17
C THR A 56 3.05 -15.38 -7.28
N PRO A 57 2.64 -14.96 -8.49
CA PRO A 57 1.74 -13.83 -8.63
C PRO A 57 0.35 -14.09 -8.00
N PRO A 58 -0.34 -13.06 -7.49
CA PRO A 58 -1.68 -13.19 -6.88
C PRO A 58 -2.64 -13.97 -7.78
N ALA A 59 -3.23 -15.03 -7.24
CA ALA A 59 -4.33 -15.75 -7.87
C ALA A 59 -5.67 -15.12 -7.43
N TRP A 60 -6.70 -15.21 -8.27
CA TRP A 60 -7.99 -14.57 -7.96
C TRP A 60 -8.83 -15.31 -6.92
N ASP A 61 -8.58 -16.60 -6.74
CA ASP A 61 -9.31 -17.48 -5.81
C ASP A 61 -8.83 -17.39 -4.36
N GLU A 62 -7.61 -16.93 -4.13
CA GLU A 62 -7.07 -16.66 -2.79
C GLU A 62 -7.39 -15.24 -2.28
N LEU A 63 -7.89 -14.35 -3.14
CA LEU A 63 -8.13 -12.95 -2.81
C LEU A 63 -9.58 -12.73 -2.35
N ASP A 64 -9.75 -12.03 -1.22
CA ASP A 64 -11.03 -11.43 -0.89
C ASP A 64 -11.26 -10.19 -1.77
N LEU A 65 -12.26 -10.27 -2.66
CA LEU A 65 -12.60 -9.20 -3.60
C LEU A 65 -13.02 -7.91 -2.89
N THR A 66 -13.61 -8.01 -1.71
CA THR A 66 -14.01 -6.86 -0.90
C THR A 66 -12.78 -6.14 -0.37
N ASP A 67 -11.86 -6.89 0.25
CA ASP A 67 -10.63 -6.33 0.82
C ASP A 67 -9.76 -5.67 -0.24
N ILE A 68 -9.57 -6.30 -1.41
CA ILE A 68 -8.80 -5.66 -2.49
C ILE A 68 -9.50 -4.40 -2.99
N THR A 69 -10.83 -4.40 -3.07
CA THR A 69 -11.57 -3.21 -3.51
C THR A 69 -11.43 -2.07 -2.50
N VAL A 70 -11.48 -2.37 -1.20
CA VAL A 70 -11.23 -1.40 -0.12
C VAL A 70 -9.79 -0.89 -0.15
N ASP A 71 -8.79 -1.78 -0.33
CA ASP A 71 -7.38 -1.40 -0.51
C ASP A 71 -7.23 -0.42 -1.70
N GLY A 72 -7.91 -0.69 -2.82
CA GLY A 72 -7.91 0.16 -4.02
C GLY A 72 -8.56 1.53 -3.79
N ILE A 73 -9.67 1.60 -3.06
CA ILE A 73 -10.30 2.86 -2.66
C ILE A 73 -9.34 3.66 -1.76
N ARG A 74 -8.73 2.99 -0.78
CA ARG A 74 -7.81 3.61 0.17
C ARG A 74 -6.57 4.18 -0.53
N HIS A 75 -6.03 3.46 -1.51
CA HIS A 75 -4.94 3.96 -2.36
C HIS A 75 -5.38 5.12 -3.26
N THR A 76 -6.61 5.10 -3.77
CA THR A 76 -7.15 6.21 -4.56
C THR A 76 -7.17 7.50 -3.74
N VAL A 77 -7.45 7.45 -2.43
CA VAL A 77 -7.36 8.63 -1.56
C VAL A 77 -5.93 9.20 -1.53
N VAL A 78 -4.90 8.35 -1.52
CA VAL A 78 -3.50 8.78 -1.61
C VAL A 78 -3.23 9.49 -2.93
N VAL A 79 -3.58 8.86 -4.05
CA VAL A 79 -3.38 9.43 -5.40
C VAL A 79 -4.16 10.74 -5.57
N MET A 80 -5.39 10.81 -5.04
CA MET A 80 -6.21 12.02 -5.06
C MET A 80 -5.60 13.14 -4.22
N GLY A 81 -5.00 12.84 -3.07
CA GLY A 81 -4.29 13.84 -2.27
C GLY A 81 -3.15 14.49 -3.05
N TYR A 82 -2.37 13.68 -3.76
CA TYR A 82 -1.33 14.16 -4.67
C TYR A 82 -1.90 14.96 -5.87
N GLY A 83 -2.94 14.46 -6.52
CA GLY A 83 -3.62 15.16 -7.62
C GLY A 83 -4.20 16.52 -7.20
N LEU A 84 -4.73 16.60 -5.97
CA LEU A 84 -5.23 17.83 -5.38
C LEU A 84 -4.11 18.84 -5.14
N LEU A 85 -2.95 18.39 -4.60
CA LEU A 85 -1.78 19.26 -4.43
C LEU A 85 -1.30 19.84 -5.76
N LEU A 86 -1.24 19.02 -6.82
CA LEU A 86 -0.87 19.49 -8.15
C LEU A 86 -1.89 20.49 -8.72
N THR A 87 -3.19 20.20 -8.55
CA THR A 87 -4.26 21.08 -9.01
C THR A 87 -4.21 22.42 -8.27
N LEU A 88 -3.96 22.42 -6.96
CA LEU A 88 -3.80 23.63 -6.17
C LEU A 88 -2.56 24.43 -6.62
N ALA A 89 -1.44 23.77 -6.92
CA ALA A 89 -0.26 24.42 -7.47
C ALA A 89 -0.53 25.09 -8.84
N LEU A 90 -1.41 24.49 -9.65
CA LEU A 90 -1.80 25.01 -10.96
C LEU A 90 -2.92 26.07 -10.89
N ALA A 91 -3.57 26.25 -9.74
CA ALA A 91 -4.66 27.21 -9.60
C ALA A 91 -4.20 28.66 -9.84
N VAL A 92 -2.99 29.01 -9.37
CA VAL A 92 -2.42 30.36 -9.51
C VAL A 92 -2.20 30.73 -10.99
N PRO A 93 -1.41 29.98 -11.78
CA PRO A 93 -1.26 30.30 -13.20
C PRO A 93 -2.55 30.10 -13.99
N GLY A 94 -3.43 29.17 -13.58
CA GLY A 94 -4.77 29.03 -14.14
C GLY A 94 -5.60 30.31 -14.03
N LEU A 95 -5.54 30.99 -12.87
CA LEU A 95 -6.21 32.28 -12.69
C LEU A 95 -5.64 33.37 -13.61
N LEU A 96 -4.33 33.36 -13.89
CA LEU A 96 -3.72 34.28 -14.84
C LEU A 96 -4.22 34.04 -16.28
N VAL A 97 -4.38 32.78 -16.68
CA VAL A 97 -4.97 32.41 -17.98
C VAL A 97 -6.41 32.90 -18.07
N ILE A 98 -7.24 32.61 -17.06
CA ILE A 98 -8.64 33.03 -17.03
C ILE A 98 -8.74 34.57 -17.06
N GLY A 99 -7.99 35.25 -16.18
CA GLY A 99 -7.97 36.70 -16.08
C GLY A 99 -7.46 37.37 -17.36
N GLY A 100 -6.43 36.80 -18.00
CA GLY A 100 -5.92 37.30 -19.27
C GLY A 100 -6.94 37.17 -20.40
N GLY A 101 -7.70 36.08 -20.44
CA GLY A 101 -8.74 35.84 -21.44
C GLY A 101 -9.93 36.77 -21.28
N LEU A 102 -10.40 36.95 -20.04
CA LEU A 102 -11.51 37.85 -19.74
C LEU A 102 -11.11 39.33 -19.88
N GLY A 103 -9.86 39.67 -19.55
CA GLY A 103 -9.33 41.03 -19.61
C GLY A 103 -8.79 41.44 -20.99
N GLY A 104 -8.80 40.55 -21.98
CA GLY A 104 -8.29 40.83 -23.33
C GLY A 104 -6.77 41.07 -23.40
N SER A 105 -6.02 40.61 -22.40
CA SER A 105 -4.57 40.83 -22.31
C SER A 105 -3.79 39.58 -22.73
N GLU A 106 -3.31 39.59 -23.97
CA GLU A 106 -2.52 38.51 -24.56
C GLU A 106 -1.24 38.20 -23.75
N GLY A 107 -0.63 39.23 -23.15
CA GLY A 107 0.55 39.06 -22.31
C GLY A 107 0.29 38.21 -21.06
N LEU A 108 -0.81 38.46 -20.33
CA LEU A 108 -1.17 37.66 -19.16
C LEU A 108 -1.60 36.24 -19.54
N LEU A 109 -2.30 36.08 -20.67
CA LEU A 109 -2.63 34.77 -21.22
C LEU A 109 -1.39 33.93 -21.48
N LEU A 110 -0.42 34.50 -22.21
CA LEU A 110 0.81 33.82 -22.56
C LEU A 110 1.62 33.47 -21.31
N VAL A 111 1.82 34.43 -20.40
CA VAL A 111 2.56 34.19 -19.15
C VAL A 111 1.88 33.13 -18.29
N GLY A 112 0.56 33.24 -18.10
CA GLY A 112 -0.23 32.27 -17.35
C GLY A 112 -0.11 30.86 -17.94
N PHE A 113 -0.21 30.75 -19.26
CA PHE A 113 -0.08 29.47 -19.96
C PHE A 113 1.33 28.88 -19.81
N LEU A 114 2.38 29.68 -20.05
CA LEU A 114 3.76 29.20 -19.95
C LEU A 114 4.11 28.76 -18.52
N VAL A 115 3.68 29.52 -17.51
CA VAL A 115 3.88 29.16 -16.10
C VAL A 115 3.09 27.91 -15.74
N ALA A 116 1.82 27.79 -16.17
CA ALA A 116 1.01 26.59 -15.96
C ALA A 116 1.66 25.37 -16.63
N ALA A 117 2.11 25.48 -17.87
CA ALA A 117 2.75 24.40 -18.61
C ALA A 117 4.05 23.96 -17.94
N LEU A 118 4.89 24.89 -17.49
CA LEU A 118 6.13 24.59 -16.78
C LEU A 118 5.86 23.91 -15.43
N LEU A 119 4.95 24.46 -14.63
CA LEU A 119 4.57 23.88 -13.34
C LEU A 119 3.90 22.52 -13.51
N TYR A 120 3.09 22.33 -14.54
CA TYR A 120 2.51 21.03 -14.89
C TYR A 120 3.59 20.03 -15.26
N LEU A 121 4.57 20.41 -16.09
CA LEU A 121 5.69 19.55 -16.46
C LEU A 121 6.50 19.13 -15.23
N ILE A 122 6.86 20.09 -14.36
CA ILE A 122 7.57 19.81 -13.11
C ILE A 122 6.73 18.90 -12.21
N GLY A 123 5.44 19.20 -12.09
CA GLY A 123 4.50 18.44 -11.27
C GLY A 123 4.34 17.00 -11.74
N VAL A 124 4.19 16.76 -13.05
CA VAL A 124 4.11 15.41 -13.63
C VAL A 124 5.41 14.65 -13.42
N LEU A 125 6.56 15.31 -13.60
CA LEU A 125 7.86 14.68 -13.36
C LEU A 125 8.04 14.32 -11.88
N ALA A 126 7.62 15.20 -10.97
CA ALA A 126 7.63 14.91 -9.54
C ALA A 126 6.70 13.73 -9.20
N MET A 127 5.48 13.70 -9.75
CA MET A 127 4.54 12.59 -9.56
C MET A 127 5.07 11.27 -10.08
N ALA A 128 5.81 11.28 -11.20
CA ALA A 128 6.39 10.08 -11.77
C ALA A 128 7.36 9.37 -10.81
N VAL A 129 7.98 10.11 -9.89
CA VAL A 129 8.87 9.57 -8.85
C VAL A 129 8.14 9.36 -7.52
N ILE A 130 7.28 10.31 -7.14
CA ILE A 130 6.56 10.30 -5.85
C ILE A 130 5.54 9.16 -5.79
N LEU A 131 4.73 8.95 -6.85
CA LEU A 131 3.63 7.98 -6.80
C LEU A 131 4.10 6.53 -6.57
N PRO A 132 5.17 6.05 -7.24
CA PRO A 132 5.72 4.73 -6.95
C PRO A 132 6.16 4.56 -5.49
N VAL A 133 6.86 5.54 -4.92
CA VAL A 133 7.35 5.50 -3.54
C VAL A 133 6.19 5.60 -2.54
N ALA A 134 5.26 6.52 -2.77
CA ALA A 134 4.05 6.68 -1.98
C ALA A 134 3.22 5.39 -1.95
N THR A 135 3.08 4.75 -3.10
CA THR A 135 2.36 3.48 -3.24
C THR A 135 3.12 2.39 -2.47
N GLY A 136 4.44 2.27 -2.64
CA GLY A 136 5.29 1.31 -1.94
C GLY A 136 5.17 1.44 -0.42
N ASN A 137 5.30 2.66 0.11
CA ASN A 137 5.21 2.92 1.55
C ASN A 137 3.77 2.72 2.08
N PHE A 138 2.76 3.05 1.30
CA PHE A 138 1.36 2.74 1.61
C PHE A 138 1.12 1.24 1.77
N VAL A 139 1.67 0.42 0.87
CA VAL A 139 1.53 -1.05 0.95
C VAL A 139 2.34 -1.64 2.09
N ARG A 140 3.52 -1.08 2.35
CA ARG A 140 4.40 -1.47 3.46
C ARG A 140 3.73 -1.25 4.82
N ALA A 141 3.33 -0.03 5.10
CA ALA A 141 2.84 0.40 6.41
C ALA A 141 1.33 0.19 6.59
N ASP A 142 0.64 -0.23 5.53
CA ASP A 142 -0.80 -0.39 5.48
C ASP A 142 -1.58 0.78 6.10
N SER A 143 -1.18 2.02 5.77
CA SER A 143 -1.95 3.23 6.11
C SER A 143 -1.94 4.27 4.98
N ILE A 144 -3.00 5.10 4.90
CA ILE A 144 -3.05 6.26 3.98
C ILE A 144 -1.93 7.24 4.32
N ALA A 145 -1.74 7.52 5.62
CA ALA A 145 -0.78 8.51 6.10
C ALA A 145 0.65 8.18 5.66
N ALA A 146 1.04 6.90 5.65
CA ALA A 146 2.35 6.48 5.16
C ALA A 146 2.59 6.82 3.69
N GLY A 147 1.54 6.91 2.87
CA GLY A 147 1.66 7.37 1.48
C GLY A 147 2.17 8.81 1.35
N PHE A 148 2.13 9.60 2.43
CA PHE A 148 2.56 11.01 2.49
C PHE A 148 3.78 11.23 3.39
N ASP A 149 4.46 10.16 3.80
CA ASP A 149 5.66 10.24 4.62
C ASP A 149 6.80 10.93 3.86
N ARG A 150 7.07 12.19 4.22
CA ARG A 150 8.05 13.03 3.50
C ARG A 150 9.46 12.44 3.54
N ASP A 151 9.84 11.83 4.65
CA ASP A 151 11.21 11.36 4.85
C ASP A 151 11.47 10.18 3.90
N VAL A 152 10.54 9.21 3.85
CA VAL A 152 10.62 8.08 2.91
C VAL A 152 10.53 8.56 1.46
N LEU A 153 9.65 9.52 1.15
CA LEU A 153 9.51 10.05 -0.21
C LEU A 153 10.78 10.72 -0.71
N TRP A 154 11.49 11.45 0.16
CA TRP A 154 12.73 12.13 -0.21
C TRP A 154 13.91 11.16 -0.27
N SER A 155 14.12 10.32 0.75
CA SER A 155 15.27 9.41 0.79
C SER A 155 15.18 8.33 -0.29
N VAL A 156 14.07 7.60 -0.33
CA VAL A 156 13.87 6.51 -1.30
C VAL A 156 13.61 7.06 -2.70
N GLY A 157 12.85 8.15 -2.84
CA GLY A 157 12.54 8.73 -4.15
C GLY A 157 13.73 9.33 -4.87
N THR A 158 14.74 9.82 -4.14
CA THR A 158 15.97 10.36 -4.75
C THR A 158 17.10 9.33 -4.90
N SER A 159 16.89 8.10 -4.41
CA SER A 159 17.84 6.99 -4.63
C SER A 159 17.99 6.68 -6.12
N ARG A 160 19.23 6.45 -6.54
CA ARG A 160 19.56 6.03 -7.91
C ARG A 160 18.82 4.75 -8.29
N THR A 161 18.67 3.83 -7.35
CA THR A 161 17.97 2.54 -7.52
C THR A 161 16.50 2.76 -7.85
N MET A 162 15.82 3.64 -7.11
CA MET A 162 14.43 3.99 -7.35
C MET A 162 14.24 4.74 -8.68
N LEU A 163 15.10 5.72 -8.96
CA LEU A 163 15.05 6.47 -10.23
C LEU A 163 15.24 5.55 -11.45
N MET A 164 16.13 4.56 -11.35
CA MET A 164 16.27 3.52 -12.38
C MET A 164 15.00 2.70 -12.54
N ALA A 165 14.35 2.30 -11.45
CA ALA A 165 13.09 1.57 -11.52
C ALA A 165 11.98 2.40 -12.19
N VAL A 166 11.88 3.70 -11.89
CA VAL A 166 10.93 4.61 -12.57
C VAL A 166 11.20 4.64 -14.08
N VAL A 167 12.45 4.80 -14.50
CA VAL A 167 12.83 4.80 -15.93
C VAL A 167 12.48 3.46 -16.60
N MET A 168 12.73 2.35 -15.92
CA MET A 168 12.39 1.01 -16.42
C MET A 168 10.88 0.81 -16.55
N ALA A 169 10.09 1.33 -15.60
CA ALA A 169 8.63 1.32 -15.66
C ALA A 169 8.10 2.16 -16.83
N PHE A 170 8.71 3.31 -17.14
CA PHE A 170 8.41 4.05 -18.37
C PHE A 170 8.71 3.21 -19.61
N GLY A 171 9.84 2.49 -19.63
CA GLY A 171 10.15 1.52 -20.67
C GLY A 171 9.03 0.52 -20.87
N VAL A 172 8.61 -0.18 -19.80
CA VAL A 172 7.47 -1.12 -19.84
C VAL A 172 6.21 -0.45 -20.37
N ASN A 173 5.87 0.75 -19.87
CA ASN A 173 4.69 1.48 -20.32
C ASN A 173 4.71 1.78 -21.83
N ILE A 174 5.88 2.14 -22.38
CA ILE A 174 6.05 2.34 -23.82
C ILE A 174 5.81 1.03 -24.58
N LEU A 175 6.40 -0.08 -24.15
CA LEU A 175 6.19 -1.39 -24.80
C LEU A 175 4.70 -1.77 -24.84
N ILE A 176 4.01 -1.58 -23.71
CA ILE A 176 2.58 -1.86 -23.59
C ILE A 176 1.75 -0.90 -24.44
N SER A 177 2.11 0.38 -24.50
CA SER A 177 1.42 1.39 -25.32
C SER A 177 1.55 1.09 -26.82
N VAL A 178 2.73 0.68 -27.26
CA VAL A 178 2.96 0.24 -28.64
C VAL A 178 2.11 -1.00 -28.94
N GLY A 179 2.15 -2.02 -28.06
CA GLY A 179 1.34 -3.22 -28.21
C GLY A 179 -0.17 -2.91 -28.26
N ALA A 180 -0.66 -2.06 -27.37
CA ALA A 180 -2.05 -1.64 -27.33
C ALA A 180 -2.46 -0.87 -28.59
N THR A 181 -1.59 0.01 -29.11
CA THR A 181 -1.82 0.73 -30.36
C THR A 181 -1.92 -0.23 -31.55
N VAL A 182 -1.01 -1.20 -31.64
CA VAL A 182 -1.01 -2.23 -32.69
C VAL A 182 -2.29 -3.07 -32.63
N LEU A 183 -2.68 -3.53 -31.44
CA LEU A 183 -3.92 -4.27 -31.21
C LEU A 183 -5.16 -3.43 -31.59
N GLY A 184 -5.14 -2.14 -31.25
CA GLY A 184 -6.26 -1.22 -31.46
C GLY A 184 -6.61 -0.95 -32.92
N PHE A 185 -5.76 -1.29 -33.89
CA PHE A 185 -6.08 -1.18 -35.32
C PHE A 185 -7.19 -2.13 -35.79
N THR A 186 -7.48 -3.20 -35.02
CA THR A 186 -8.51 -4.17 -35.36
C THR A 186 -9.57 -4.24 -34.27
N ILE A 187 -10.83 -4.50 -34.64
CA ILE A 187 -11.93 -4.64 -33.67
C ILE A 187 -11.64 -5.78 -32.68
N ILE A 188 -11.12 -6.90 -33.18
CA ILE A 188 -10.76 -8.06 -32.35
C ILE A 188 -9.56 -7.74 -31.45
N GLY A 189 -8.52 -7.08 -31.99
CA GLY A 189 -7.36 -6.67 -31.21
C GLY A 189 -7.69 -5.66 -30.12
N TYR A 190 -8.65 -4.75 -30.37
CA TYR A 190 -9.13 -3.82 -29.35
C TYR A 190 -9.72 -4.55 -28.14
N LEU A 191 -10.43 -5.66 -28.33
CA LEU A 191 -10.91 -6.51 -27.23
C LEU A 191 -9.78 -7.17 -26.43
N ALA A 192 -8.60 -7.36 -27.03
CA ALA A 192 -7.42 -7.90 -26.34
C ALA A 192 -6.62 -6.84 -25.55
N VAL A 193 -6.89 -5.54 -25.75
CA VAL A 193 -6.18 -4.44 -25.08
C VAL A 193 -6.27 -4.52 -23.55
N PRO A 194 -7.43 -4.79 -22.92
CA PRO A 194 -7.50 -4.91 -21.45
C PRO A 194 -6.66 -6.05 -20.89
N PHE A 195 -6.51 -7.16 -21.62
CA PHE A 195 -5.67 -8.28 -21.20
C PHE A 195 -4.19 -7.92 -21.26
N LEU A 196 -3.76 -7.25 -22.33
CA LEU A 196 -2.41 -6.72 -22.45
C LEU A 196 -2.13 -5.65 -21.38
N ALA A 197 -3.08 -4.75 -21.16
CA ALA A 197 -2.97 -3.69 -20.16
C ALA A 197 -2.88 -4.28 -18.74
N PHE A 198 -3.62 -5.33 -18.43
CA PHE A 198 -3.50 -6.03 -17.14
C PHE A 198 -2.08 -6.55 -16.90
N VAL A 199 -1.49 -7.27 -17.88
CA VAL A 199 -0.10 -7.76 -17.80
C VAL A 199 0.88 -6.60 -17.68
N GLY A 200 0.69 -5.56 -18.49
CA GLY A 200 1.54 -4.37 -18.52
C GLY A 200 1.54 -3.58 -17.22
N GLN A 201 0.35 -3.32 -16.67
CA GLN A 201 0.21 -2.60 -15.39
C GLN A 201 0.77 -3.42 -14.23
N SER A 202 0.58 -4.74 -14.23
CA SER A 202 1.24 -5.59 -13.25
C SER A 202 2.76 -5.57 -13.39
N ALA A 203 3.30 -5.51 -14.62
CA ALA A 203 4.74 -5.43 -14.84
C ALA A 203 5.31 -4.09 -14.33
N ILE A 204 4.60 -2.98 -14.55
CA ILE A 204 4.95 -1.67 -13.98
C ILE A 204 4.96 -1.74 -12.44
N MET A 205 3.92 -2.31 -11.85
CA MET A 205 3.79 -2.45 -10.40
C MET A 205 4.88 -3.34 -9.80
N TYR A 206 5.28 -4.39 -10.53
CA TYR A 206 6.40 -5.23 -10.16
C TYR A 206 7.73 -4.48 -10.16
N VAL A 207 7.99 -3.67 -11.22
CA VAL A 207 9.18 -2.84 -11.31
C VAL A 207 9.23 -1.81 -10.18
N TRP A 208 8.10 -1.16 -9.89
CA TRP A 208 7.97 -0.22 -8.77
C TRP A 208 8.21 -0.90 -7.43
N GLY A 209 7.60 -2.06 -7.20
CA GLY A 209 7.78 -2.84 -5.97
C GLY A 209 9.22 -3.23 -5.74
N ARG A 210 9.91 -3.78 -6.75
CA ARG A 210 11.34 -4.14 -6.62
C ARG A 210 12.21 -2.91 -6.40
N GLY A 211 12.02 -1.86 -7.21
CA GLY A 211 12.79 -0.62 -7.07
C GLY A 211 12.64 0.01 -5.70
N PHE A 212 11.41 0.03 -5.16
CA PHE A 212 11.16 0.51 -3.81
C PHE A 212 11.78 -0.40 -2.75
N ALA A 213 11.68 -1.73 -2.88
CA ALA A 213 12.27 -2.65 -1.92
C ALA A 213 13.79 -2.52 -1.86
N ASP A 214 14.47 -2.51 -3.02
CA ASP A 214 15.91 -2.39 -3.11
C ASP A 214 16.39 -1.03 -2.57
N ALA A 215 15.71 0.07 -2.93
CA ALA A 215 16.05 1.41 -2.45
C ALA A 215 15.75 1.61 -0.96
N TYR A 216 14.71 0.97 -0.43
CA TYR A 216 14.37 1.00 0.99
C TYR A 216 15.42 0.21 1.81
N GLU A 217 15.82 -0.96 1.35
CA GLU A 217 16.86 -1.76 2.01
C GLU A 217 18.23 -1.07 1.99
N GLU A 218 18.57 -0.36 0.90
CA GLU A 218 19.78 0.47 0.80
C GLU A 218 19.81 1.60 1.84
N GLU A 219 18.66 2.24 2.10
CA GLU A 219 18.54 3.38 3.03
C GLU A 219 18.43 2.93 4.50
N TYR A 220 17.61 1.91 4.77
CA TYR A 220 17.23 1.51 6.14
C TYR A 220 17.90 0.21 6.62
N GLY A 221 18.61 -0.51 5.75
CA GLY A 221 19.34 -1.74 6.09
C GLY A 221 18.46 -2.97 6.35
N GLU A 222 17.16 -2.88 6.07
CA GLU A 222 16.20 -3.97 6.23
C GLU A 222 15.17 -4.01 5.09
N PRO A 223 14.64 -5.20 4.73
CA PRO A 223 13.57 -5.32 3.76
C PRO A 223 12.28 -4.60 4.23
N PRO A 224 11.49 -4.01 3.32
CA PRO A 224 10.28 -3.28 3.70
C PRO A 224 9.20 -4.19 4.31
N LEU A 225 9.12 -5.45 3.89
CA LEU A 225 8.21 -6.45 4.47
C LEU A 225 8.97 -7.76 4.72
N ALA A 226 8.69 -8.39 5.85
CA ALA A 226 9.19 -9.74 6.11
C ALA A 226 8.58 -10.75 5.11
N PRO A 227 9.37 -11.73 4.61
CA PRO A 227 8.82 -12.85 3.85
C PRO A 227 7.74 -13.56 4.67
N THR A 228 6.68 -14.08 4.04
CA THR A 228 5.83 -15.04 4.75
C THR A 228 6.64 -16.32 4.95
N THR A 229 7.38 -16.43 6.06
CA THR A 229 7.88 -17.71 6.52
C THR A 229 6.65 -18.58 6.70
N GLY A 230 6.52 -19.64 5.89
CA GLY A 230 5.48 -20.64 6.05
C GLY A 230 5.44 -21.08 7.50
N THR A 231 4.50 -20.55 8.25
CA THR A 231 4.33 -20.92 9.65
C THR A 231 3.66 -22.28 9.60
N GLY A 232 4.49 -23.32 9.51
CA GLY A 232 4.16 -24.64 10.03
C GLY A 232 3.94 -24.51 11.54
N GLY A 233 2.84 -23.87 11.92
CA GLY A 233 2.32 -23.85 13.26
C GLY A 233 1.75 -25.22 13.55
N THR A 234 2.63 -26.16 13.88
CA THR A 234 2.24 -27.32 14.66
C THR A 234 1.50 -26.82 15.89
N HIS A 235 0.29 -27.35 16.12
CA HIS A 235 -0.29 -27.37 17.45
C HIS A 235 0.76 -27.89 18.43
N ARG A 236 1.41 -26.98 19.17
CA ARG A 236 2.06 -27.34 20.43
C ARG A 236 1.03 -27.17 21.53
N SER A 237 0.15 -28.16 21.60
CA SER A 237 -0.60 -28.47 22.81
C SER A 237 0.39 -28.94 23.87
N GLY A 238 0.40 -28.32 25.05
CA GLY A 238 1.00 -28.89 26.26
C GLY A 238 1.84 -27.91 27.08
N PRO A 239 1.51 -27.69 28.37
CA PRO A 239 2.40 -27.04 29.30
C PRO A 239 3.42 -28.08 29.80
N ALA A 240 4.70 -27.77 29.69
CA ALA A 240 5.75 -28.51 30.38
C ALA A 240 6.50 -27.54 31.29
N THR A 241 6.00 -27.40 32.52
CA THR A 241 6.77 -26.83 33.61
C THR A 241 7.83 -27.85 34.01
N THR A 242 9.09 -27.50 33.78
CA THR A 242 10.28 -28.22 34.24
C THR A 242 10.38 -28.22 35.76
N GLY A 243 10.83 -29.35 36.29
CA GLY A 243 10.70 -29.75 37.69
C GLY A 243 11.61 -29.07 38.72
N VAL A 244 11.32 -29.43 39.97
CA VAL A 244 12.18 -29.28 41.14
C VAL A 244 12.10 -30.59 41.93
N ASP A 245 13.26 -31.02 42.40
CA ASP A 245 13.64 -32.32 42.93
C ASP A 245 12.83 -32.84 44.14
N GLU A 246 12.50 -34.14 44.13
CA GLU A 246 12.20 -34.92 45.32
C GLU A 246 13.49 -35.54 45.89
N PRO A 247 13.70 -35.50 47.22
CA PRO A 247 14.44 -36.53 47.91
C PRO A 247 13.51 -37.36 48.80
N THR A 248 13.61 -38.68 48.63
CA THR A 248 13.02 -39.71 49.49
C THR A 248 13.67 -39.70 50.88
N GLY A 249 12.84 -39.84 51.92
CA GLY A 249 13.31 -40.01 53.30
C GLY A 249 12.18 -40.42 54.23
N ASP A 250 12.26 -41.65 54.72
CA ASP A 250 11.32 -42.29 55.64
C ASP A 250 11.27 -41.67 57.04
N SER A 251 10.09 -41.84 57.67
CA SER A 251 9.85 -42.14 59.09
C SER A 251 9.67 -41.01 60.13
N TYR A 252 8.69 -41.30 61.00
CA TYR A 252 8.34 -40.76 62.31
C TYR A 252 7.28 -39.64 62.39
N ALA A 253 6.08 -40.11 62.68
CA ALA A 253 5.32 -39.84 63.90
C ALA A 253 4.98 -38.38 64.28
N ASP A 254 3.67 -38.21 64.42
CA ASP A 254 2.96 -37.70 65.60
C ASP A 254 2.30 -36.32 65.52
N ASP A 255 1.11 -36.36 66.08
CA ASP A 255 0.33 -35.31 66.72
C ASP A 255 -0.47 -34.26 65.92
N SER A 256 -1.79 -34.44 66.09
CA SER A 256 -2.73 -33.40 66.54
C SER A 256 -3.15 -32.35 65.50
N SER A 257 -4.35 -32.48 64.92
CA SER A 257 -5.60 -31.92 65.46
C SER A 257 -5.64 -30.38 65.41
N TRP A 258 -6.45 -29.80 64.50
CA TRP A 258 -7.63 -28.99 64.83
C TRP A 258 -8.20 -28.29 63.60
N SER A 259 -9.51 -28.44 63.48
CA SER A 259 -10.46 -27.64 62.71
C SER A 259 -10.46 -26.17 63.10
N SER A 260 -10.75 -25.28 62.15
CA SER A 260 -11.80 -24.26 62.33
C SER A 260 -12.14 -23.61 61.00
N ASP A 261 -13.37 -23.85 60.59
CA ASP A 261 -14.17 -23.00 59.73
C ASP A 261 -14.22 -21.57 60.29
N THR A 262 -14.27 -20.58 59.39
CA THR A 262 -15.30 -19.52 59.42
C THR A 262 -15.31 -18.84 58.06
N ASP A 263 -16.39 -19.09 57.33
CA ASP A 263 -16.99 -18.15 56.40
C ASP A 263 -17.26 -16.81 57.12
N ASP A 264 -17.01 -15.69 56.46
CA ASP A 264 -17.88 -14.52 56.63
C ASP A 264 -17.93 -13.69 55.35
N ASP A 265 -19.16 -13.31 55.06
CA ASP A 265 -19.66 -12.75 53.83
C ASP A 265 -19.61 -11.22 53.93
N GLY A 266 -19.61 -10.48 52.81
CA GLY A 266 -19.97 -9.07 52.91
C GLY A 266 -19.53 -8.15 51.80
N PHE A 267 -20.31 -8.12 50.72
CA PHE A 267 -20.43 -6.98 49.82
C PHE A 267 -20.72 -5.67 50.57
N GLY A 268 -20.14 -4.55 50.12
CA GLY A 268 -20.53 -3.22 50.60
C GLY A 268 -19.84 -2.06 49.89
N THR A 269 -20.61 -1.38 49.04
CA THR A 269 -20.31 -0.20 48.21
C THR A 269 -20.14 1.12 48.99
N SER A 270 -19.79 2.20 48.25
CA SER A 270 -19.73 3.64 48.59
C SER A 270 -18.30 4.14 48.90
N ALA A 271 -17.89 5.38 48.61
CA ALA A 271 -18.65 6.60 48.39
C ALA A 271 -17.86 7.59 47.50
N TRP A 272 -18.61 8.44 46.82
CA TRP A 272 -18.17 9.75 46.34
C TRP A 272 -18.06 10.67 47.56
N ASP A 273 -16.96 11.39 47.69
CA ASP A 273 -16.87 12.56 48.54
C ASP A 273 -16.36 13.74 47.71
N ASP A 274 -17.22 14.77 47.66
CA ASP A 274 -16.92 16.17 47.38
C ASP A 274 -15.81 16.68 48.31
N VAL A 275 -15.14 17.78 47.93
CA VAL A 275 -14.93 18.96 48.82
C VAL A 275 -14.23 20.13 48.11
N SER A 276 -14.98 21.25 48.16
CA SER A 276 -14.64 22.67 48.33
C SER A 276 -14.02 23.54 47.22
N ASP A 277 -14.90 24.46 46.77
CA ASP A 277 -14.69 25.88 46.49
C ASP A 277 -13.70 26.64 47.38
N SER A 278 -12.99 27.59 46.78
CA SER A 278 -12.76 28.99 47.21
C SER A 278 -11.69 29.61 46.29
N ASP A 279 -11.65 30.90 45.94
CA ASP A 279 -12.54 32.05 45.98
C ASP A 279 -11.76 33.18 45.26
N SER A 280 -12.50 34.10 44.66
CA SER A 280 -12.19 35.53 44.46
C SER A 280 -11.11 35.96 43.45
N GLY A 281 -11.56 36.79 42.51
CA GLY A 281 -10.74 37.60 41.61
C GLY A 281 -10.35 38.97 42.17
N GLN A 282 -10.20 39.93 41.23
CA GLN A 282 -9.56 41.26 41.28
C GLN A 282 -8.06 41.19 40.92
N ARG A 283 -7.52 41.86 39.89
CA ARG A 283 -7.93 43.01 39.08
C ARG A 283 -7.38 42.86 37.66
#